data_AF-A0A6P3J5G4-F1
#
_entry.id   AF-A0A6P3J5G4-F1
#
_cell.length_a   1.000
_cell.length_b   1.000
_cell.length_c   1.000
_cell.angle_alpha   90.00
_cell.angle_beta   90.00
_cell.angle_gamma   90.00
#
_symmetry.space_group_name_H-M   'P 1'
#
loop_
_entity.id
_entity.type
_entity.pdbx_description
1 polymer ?
#
loop_
_entity_poly.entity_id
_entity_poly.type
_entity_poly.pdbx_seq_one_letter_code
_entity_poly.pdbx_strand_id
1 'polypeptide(L)'
;MVKNLKGSPITLSIGDGANDVSMILESHVGIGIKGKEGRQASRNSDYAVPKFKHLKKLLLAHGHLYYVRIAHLVQYFFYKNLCFILPQFLYQFFCGFSQQVGFPRYLL
;
A
#
# COMPACT_ATOMS: atom_id res chain seq x y z
N MET A 1 20.03 8.77 9.53
CA MET A 1 20.31 7.37 9.93
C MET A 1 19.38 6.33 9.28
N VAL A 2 18.66 6.67 8.19
CA VAL A 2 17.74 5.74 7.50
C VAL A 2 18.46 4.84 6.46
N LYS A 3 19.61 5.30 5.95
CA LYS A 3 20.33 4.67 4.81
C LYS A 3 21.11 3.38 5.13
N ASN A 4 21.37 3.07 6.41
CA ASN A 4 22.29 2.00 6.81
C ASN A 4 21.61 0.89 7.63
N LEU A 5 20.42 0.43 7.20
CA LEU A 5 19.70 -0.67 7.84
C LEU A 5 19.90 -1.98 7.08
N LYS A 6 20.48 -2.97 7.75
CA LYS A 6 20.70 -4.32 7.20
C LYS A 6 19.35 -5.04 7.07
N GLY A 7 19.04 -5.57 5.89
CA GLY A 7 17.82 -6.36 5.64
C GLY A 7 16.62 -5.59 5.07
N SER A 8 16.80 -4.37 4.57
CA SER A 8 15.76 -3.55 3.90
C SER A 8 14.39 -3.57 4.60
N PRO A 9 14.31 -3.30 5.91
CA PRO A 9 13.03 -3.25 6.61
C PRO A 9 12.20 -2.05 6.13
N ILE A 10 10.88 -2.14 6.25
CA ILE A 10 10.00 -0.96 6.09
C ILE A 10 10.31 0.00 7.23
N THR A 11 10.79 1.19 6.87
CA THR A 11 11.20 2.23 7.81
C THR A 11 10.14 3.32 7.91
N LEU A 12 9.91 3.78 9.12
CA LEU A 12 9.03 4.89 9.41
C LEU A 12 9.81 5.95 10.16
N SER A 13 9.67 7.21 9.76
CA SER A 13 10.28 8.33 10.48
C SER A 13 9.23 9.35 10.91
N ILE A 14 9.55 10.07 11.98
CA ILE A 14 8.65 11.03 12.61
C ILE A 14 9.43 12.32 12.84
N GLY A 15 8.81 13.46 12.54
CA GLY A 15 9.41 14.77 12.78
C GLY A 15 8.36 15.86 12.94
N ASP A 16 8.75 17.01 13.48
CA ASP A 16 7.86 18.15 13.71
C ASP A 16 8.39 19.46 13.12
N GLY A 17 9.70 19.54 12.86
CA GLY A 17 10.39 20.73 12.35
C GLY A 17 10.85 20.65 10.89
N ALA A 18 11.54 21.70 10.44
CA ALA A 18 12.18 21.75 9.13
C ALA A 18 13.35 20.76 9.00
N ASN A 19 14.08 20.55 10.10
CA ASN A 19 15.28 19.72 10.15
C ASN A 19 14.97 18.24 9.88
N ASP A 20 13.76 17.80 10.22
CA ASP A 20 13.33 16.41 10.03
C ASP A 20 12.84 16.12 8.61
N VAL A 21 12.63 17.14 7.77
CA VAL A 21 12.08 16.95 6.41
C VAL A 21 12.96 15.99 5.60
N SER A 22 14.28 16.13 5.69
CA SER A 22 15.22 15.22 5.02
C SER A 22 15.12 13.77 5.50
N MET A 23 14.80 13.56 6.79
CA MET A 23 14.61 12.22 7.36
C MET A 23 13.25 11.63 6.94
N ILE A 24 12.20 12.46 6.93
CA ILE A 24 10.84 12.11 6.51
C ILE A 24 10.82 11.61 5.07
N LEU A 25 11.45 12.35 4.16
CA LEU A 25 11.51 12.02 2.74
C LEU A 25 12.34 10.77 2.43
N GLU A 26 13.29 10.43 3.30
CA GLU A 26 14.16 9.27 3.10
C GLU A 26 13.54 7.96 3.65
N SER A 27 12.54 8.05 4.53
CA SER A 27 11.85 6.87 5.06
C SER A 27 10.75 6.36 4.13
N HIS A 28 10.39 5.08 4.24
CA HIS A 28 9.28 4.52 3.45
C HIS A 28 7.92 5.12 3.83
N VAL A 29 7.76 5.51 5.11
CA VAL A 29 6.57 6.19 5.61
C VAL A 29 7.00 7.36 6.49
N GLY A 30 6.71 8.57 6.04
CA GLY A 30 6.97 9.80 6.75
C GLY A 30 5.77 10.26 7.57
N ILE A 31 5.95 10.51 8.87
CA ILE A 31 4.89 11.03 9.74
C ILE A 31 5.28 12.38 10.33
N GLY A 32 4.50 13.40 10.01
CA GLY A 32 4.68 14.74 10.54
C GLY A 32 3.84 14.95 11.80
N ILE A 33 4.46 15.45 12.85
CA ILE A 33 3.75 15.92 14.05
C ILE A 33 3.54 17.42 13.96
N LYS A 34 2.37 17.89 14.37
CA LYS A 34 2.11 19.34 14.49
C LYS A 34 2.89 19.90 15.69
N GLY A 35 4.12 20.33 15.43
CA GLY A 35 5.03 20.92 16.42
C GLY A 35 4.82 22.41 16.66
N LYS A 36 5.64 22.97 17.57
CA LYS A 36 5.73 24.42 17.82
C LYS A 36 6.72 25.13 16.88
N GLU A 37 7.71 24.39 16.38
CA GLU A 37 8.81 24.93 15.55
C GLU A 37 8.42 25.18 14.08
N GLY A 38 7.28 24.64 13.63
CA GLY A 38 6.80 24.87 12.29
C GLY A 38 5.78 23.82 11.85
N ARG A 39 5.33 23.92 10.60
CA ARG A 39 4.47 22.92 9.95
C ARG A 39 5.15 22.25 8.76
N GLN A 40 6.46 22.41 8.63
CA GLN A 40 7.21 21.95 7.46
C GLN A 40 7.30 20.43 7.42
N ALA A 41 7.59 19.76 8.54
CA ALA A 41 7.51 18.29 8.64
C ALA A 41 6.11 17.77 8.26
N SER A 42 5.05 18.34 8.84
CA SER A 42 3.66 17.93 8.55
C SER A 42 3.22 18.13 7.10
N ARG A 43 3.81 19.10 6.39
CA ARG A 43 3.51 19.36 4.97
C ARG A 43 4.25 18.42 4.02
N ASN A 44 5.42 17.92 4.43
CA ASN A 44 6.25 17.03 3.62
C ASN A 44 6.11 15.55 4.01
N SER A 45 5.30 15.23 5.02
CA SER A 45 5.02 13.86 5.48
C SER A 45 3.81 13.25 4.78
N ASP A 46 3.80 11.92 4.61
CA ASP A 46 2.65 11.16 4.10
C ASP A 46 1.43 11.26 5.02
N TYR A 47 1.67 11.23 6.34
CA TYR A 47 0.62 11.37 7.35
C TYR A 47 0.98 12.45 8.37
N ALA A 48 0.05 13.38 8.61
CA ALA A 48 0.19 14.37 9.66
C ALA A 48 -0.68 14.02 10.87
N VAL A 49 -0.06 13.88 12.04
CA VAL A 49 -0.78 13.66 13.31
C VAL A 49 -0.57 14.83 14.27
N PRO A 50 -1.59 15.21 15.07
CA PRO A 50 -1.47 16.40 15.93
C PRO A 50 -0.58 16.18 17.16
N LYS A 51 -0.45 14.93 17.64
CA LYS A 51 0.34 14.56 18.82
C LYS A 51 0.85 13.13 18.67
N PHE A 52 2.03 12.84 19.24
CA PHE A 52 2.66 11.52 19.19
C PHE A 52 1.76 10.37 19.68
N LYS A 53 0.88 10.61 20.67
CA LYS A 53 -0.05 9.58 21.18
C LYS A 53 -0.97 8.94 20.12
N HIS A 54 -1.27 9.64 19.03
CA HIS A 54 -2.13 9.11 17.97
C HIS A 54 -1.41 8.10 17.08
N LEU A 55 -0.08 8.09 17.09
CA LEU A 55 0.75 7.14 16.35
C LEU A 55 0.40 5.69 16.70
N LYS A 56 0.19 5.40 17.99
CA LYS A 56 -0.17 4.05 18.45
C LYS A 56 -1.43 3.54 17.73
N LYS A 57 -2.47 4.38 17.65
CA LYS A 57 -3.73 4.01 16.98
C LYS A 57 -3.55 3.94 15.46
N LEU A 58 -2.80 4.88 14.89
CA LEU A 58 -2.48 4.90 13.45
C LEU A 58 -1.79 3.59 13.02
N LEU A 59 -0.76 3.16 13.73
CA LEU A 59 0.01 1.96 13.34
C LEU A 59 -0.71 0.67 13.73
N LEU A 60 -1.12 0.53 14.99
CA LEU A 60 -1.60 -0.76 15.50
C LEU A 60 -3.02 -1.08 15.05
N ALA A 61 -3.90 -0.07 14.90
CA ALA A 61 -5.26 -0.30 14.44
C ALA A 61 -5.37 -0.11 12.93
N HIS A 62 -5.03 1.07 12.42
CA HIS A 62 -5.22 1.36 10.99
C HIS A 62 -4.19 0.65 10.12
N GLY A 63 -2.91 0.65 10.50
CA GLY A 63 -1.85 -0.06 9.78
C GLY A 63 -2.11 -1.56 9.66
N HIS A 64 -2.44 -2.22 10.77
CA HIS A 64 -2.77 -3.65 10.77
C HIS A 64 -4.01 -3.97 9.93
N LEU A 65 -5.09 -3.22 10.11
CA LEU A 65 -6.34 -3.43 9.37
C LEU A 65 -6.14 -3.21 7.86
N TYR A 66 -5.40 -2.18 7.49
CA TYR A 66 -5.11 -1.88 6.08
C TYR A 66 -4.24 -2.96 5.44
N TYR A 67 -3.22 -3.43 6.16
CA TYR A 67 -2.36 -4.52 5.70
C TYR A 67 -3.18 -5.79 5.40
N VAL A 68 -4.03 -6.21 6.34
CA VAL A 68 -4.90 -7.40 6.17
C VAL A 68 -5.87 -7.19 5.00
N ARG A 69 -6.51 -6.03 4.88
CA ARG A 69 -7.45 -5.73 3.79
C ARG A 69 -6.79 -5.75 2.42
N ILE A 70 -5.61 -5.15 2.27
CA ILE A 70 -4.86 -5.20 1.01
C ILE A 70 -4.47 -6.63 0.68
N ALA A 71 -3.95 -7.39 1.64
CA ALA A 71 -3.56 -8.77 1.39
C ALA A 71 -4.74 -9.60 0.86
N HIS A 72 -5.92 -9.49 1.49
CA HIS A 72 -7.13 -10.15 1.02
C HIS A 72 -7.60 -9.63 -0.34
N LEU A 73 -7.54 -8.31 -0.58
CA LEU A 73 -7.95 -7.71 -1.85
C LEU A 73 -7.07 -8.20 -3.01
N VAL A 74 -5.76 -8.28 -2.81
CA VAL A 74 -4.81 -8.78 -3.82
C VAL A 74 -5.06 -10.27 -4.09
N GLN A 75 -5.20 -11.09 -3.04
CA GLN A 75 -5.51 -12.51 -3.20
C GLN A 75 -6.84 -12.73 -3.93
N TYR A 76 -7.88 -11.99 -3.56
CA TYR A 76 -9.19 -12.07 -4.19
C TYR A 76 -9.15 -11.58 -5.64
N PHE A 77 -8.37 -10.55 -5.94
CA PHE A 77 -8.16 -10.07 -7.30
C PHE A 77 -7.55 -11.16 -8.18
N PHE A 78 -6.52 -11.87 -7.72
CA PHE A 78 -5.97 -12.99 -8.48
C PHE A 78 -6.98 -14.13 -8.62
N TYR A 79 -7.65 -14.50 -7.53
CA TYR A 79 -8.66 -15.56 -7.53
C TYR A 79 -9.76 -15.31 -8.57
N LYS A 80 -10.41 -14.14 -8.55
CA LYS A 80 -11.52 -13.84 -9.47
C LYS A 80 -11.07 -13.84 -10.94
N ASN A 81 -9.89 -13.30 -11.23
CA ASN A 81 -9.37 -13.22 -12.59
C ASN A 81 -8.99 -14.62 -13.10
N LEU A 82 -8.38 -15.44 -12.25
CA LEU A 82 -8.03 -16.82 -12.57
C LEU A 82 -9.29 -17.66 -12.82
N CYS A 83 -10.32 -17.53 -11.99
CA CYS A 83 -11.62 -18.18 -12.18
C CYS A 83 -12.31 -17.76 -13.49
N PHE A 84 -12.08 -16.53 -13.95
CA PHE A 84 -12.64 -16.06 -15.22
C PHE A 84 -11.83 -16.53 -16.44
N ILE A 85 -10.49 -16.50 -16.36
CA ILE A 85 -9.60 -16.82 -17.47
C ILE A 85 -9.44 -18.33 -17.66
N LEU A 86 -9.42 -19.14 -16.60
CA LEU A 86 -9.19 -20.59 -16.69
C LEU A 86 -10.26 -21.34 -17.54
N PRO A 87 -11.58 -21.10 -17.37
CA PRO A 87 -12.58 -21.75 -18.22
C PRO A 87 -12.42 -21.35 -19.69
N GLN A 88 -12.10 -20.09 -19.96
CA GLN A 88 -11.84 -19.59 -21.32
C GLN A 88 -10.60 -20.25 -21.93
N PHE A 89 -9.54 -20.44 -21.13
CA PHE A 89 -8.34 -21.17 -21.54
C PHE A 89 -8.65 -22.65 -21.83
N LEU A 90 -9.45 -23.32 -21.00
CA LEU A 90 -9.84 -24.72 -21.22
C LEU A 90 -10.76 -24.88 -22.45
N TYR A 91 -11.71 -23.96 -22.65
CA TYR A 91 -12.55 -23.91 -23.84
C TYR A 91 -11.74 -23.87 -25.12
N GLN A 92 -10.58 -23.22 -25.08
CA GLN A 92 -9.73 -23.06 -26.23
C GLN A 92 -9.22 -24.38 -26.83
N PHE A 93 -9.03 -25.42 -26.01
CA PHE A 93 -8.65 -26.76 -26.46
C PHE A 93 -9.75 -27.43 -27.31
N PHE A 94 -11.03 -27.17 -26.99
CA PHE A 94 -12.15 -27.71 -27.75
C PHE A 94 -12.36 -26.97 -29.08
N CYS A 95 -11.99 -25.69 -29.14
CA CYS A 95 -12.13 -24.85 -30.33
C CYS A 95 -10.86 -24.74 -31.18
N GLY A 96 -9.87 -25.59 -30.95
CA GLY A 96 -8.63 -25.65 -31.76
C GLY A 96 -7.85 -24.34 -31.80
N PHE A 97 -7.77 -23.60 -30.69
CA PHE A 97 -7.04 -22.31 -30.62
C PHE A 97 -7.56 -21.17 -31.51
N SER A 98 -8.82 -21.25 -31.98
CA SER A 98 -9.48 -20.21 -32.79
C SER A 98 -9.85 -18.88 -32.09
N GLN A 99 -9.47 -18.68 -30.82
CA GLN A 99 -9.74 -17.45 -30.04
C GLN A 99 -11.22 -17.08 -29.86
N GLN A 100 -12.14 -18.03 -30.06
CA GLN A 100 -13.55 -17.81 -29.78
C GLN A 100 -13.79 -17.63 -28.29
N VAL A 101 -14.61 -16.65 -27.92
CA VAL A 101 -14.93 -16.37 -26.53
C VAL A 101 -16.15 -17.16 -26.09
N GLY A 102 -15.99 -18.01 -25.07
CA GLY A 102 -17.08 -18.82 -24.52
C GLY A 102 -18.06 -18.00 -23.67
N PHE A 103 -17.62 -16.82 -23.21
CA PHE A 103 -18.47 -15.87 -22.49
C PHE A 103 -19.12 -14.87 -23.44
N PRO A 104 -20.37 -14.45 -23.18
CA PRO A 104 -21.02 -13.41 -23.94
C PRO A 104 -20.32 -12.06 -23.69
N ARG A 105 -20.37 -11.17 -24.69
CA ARG A 105 -19.56 -9.95 -24.75
C ARG A 105 -19.77 -8.96 -23.60
N TYR A 106 -20.88 -9.02 -22.89
CA TYR A 106 -21.16 -8.15 -21.74
C TYR A 106 -20.53 -8.65 -20.42
N LEU A 107 -19.98 -9.87 -20.40
CA LEU A 107 -19.26 -10.43 -19.24
C LEU A 107 -17.73 -10.28 -19.36
N LEU A 108 -17.24 -9.81 -20.51
CA LEU A 108 -15.83 -9.51 -20.79
C LEU A 108 -15.55 -8.03 -20.52
#